data_AF-A0A2W6XWA7-F1
#
_entry.id   AF-A0A2W6XWA7-F1
#
_cell.length_a   1.000
_cell.length_b   1.000
_cell.length_c   1.000
_cell.angle_alpha   90.00
_cell.angle_beta   90.00
_cell.angle_gamma   90.00
#
_symmetry.space_group_name_H-M   'P 1'
#
loop_
_entity.id
_entity.type
_entity.pdbx_description
1 polymer ?
#
loop_
_entity_poly.entity_id
_entity_poly.type
_entity_poly.pdbx_seq_one_letter_code
_entity_poly.pdbx_strand_id
1 'polypeptide(L)'
;MARRLSRWSGLFGRRRAAAPQTDLADPFADFEAQPIEADAVDQALDEIEQGALSIYAAAGLPTELGHYRRDPEDGLWVFIAARLSPEERFKLTLDHPPEEGWRFARLQDLGLRETREDVRNAARLLNEIATLRAARHGSLTRDHLLIAMELGGAWRALRDAQAIRDSRLSLTPAVTPKTKQTRDKRGGSD
;
A
#
# COMPACT_ATOMS: atom_id res chain seq x y z
N MET A 1 70.07 31.15 31.39
CA MET A 1 71.16 31.10 30.39
C MET A 1 71.22 29.72 29.77
N ALA A 2 71.54 29.68 28.46
CA ALA A 2 72.04 28.54 27.67
C ALA A 2 71.09 27.40 27.23
N ARG A 3 70.90 27.37 25.90
CA ARG A 3 70.45 26.25 25.05
C ARG A 3 71.48 25.10 25.05
N ARG A 4 71.05 23.85 24.87
CA ARG A 4 71.62 22.97 23.80
C ARG A 4 70.75 21.74 23.51
N LEU A 5 70.50 21.56 22.22
CA LEU A 5 69.92 20.37 21.60
C LEU A 5 70.91 19.20 21.68
N SER A 6 70.37 17.99 21.82
CA SER A 6 70.91 16.79 21.17
C SER A 6 69.76 15.93 20.68
N ARG A 7 69.65 15.87 19.35
CA ARG A 7 68.79 14.97 18.57
C ARG A 7 69.43 13.59 18.58
N TRP A 8 68.65 12.57 18.94
CA TRP A 8 68.95 11.20 18.51
C TRP A 8 67.93 10.76 17.48
N SER A 9 68.41 10.72 16.24
CA SER A 9 68.03 9.82 15.15
C SER A 9 67.78 8.41 15.73
N GLY A 10 66.67 7.74 15.51
CA GLY A 10 66.21 7.29 14.19
C GLY A 10 66.89 5.98 13.86
N LEU A 11 66.18 4.85 14.00
CA LEU A 11 66.37 3.56 13.29
C LEU A 11 65.40 2.49 13.86
N PHE A 12 64.10 2.69 13.70
CA PHE A 12 63.13 1.59 13.68
C PHE A 12 62.24 1.77 12.46
N GLY A 13 62.76 1.31 11.32
CA GLY A 13 62.01 1.21 10.07
C GLY A 13 60.92 0.15 10.19
N ARG A 14 59.73 0.55 10.65
CA ARG A 14 58.50 -0.20 10.36
C ARG A 14 58.14 0.09 8.90
N ARG A 15 58.48 -0.84 8.00
CA ARG A 15 57.75 -0.97 6.73
C ARG A 15 56.30 -1.25 7.11
N ARG A 16 55.47 -0.21 7.12
CA ARG A 16 54.02 -0.35 7.09
C ARG A 16 53.72 -0.88 5.69
N ALA A 17 53.51 -2.19 5.59
CA ALA A 17 52.91 -2.77 4.40
C ALA A 17 51.61 -2.01 4.16
N ALA A 18 51.53 -1.30 3.03
CA ALA A 18 50.29 -0.71 2.58
C ALA A 18 49.32 -1.88 2.36
N ALA A 19 48.27 -1.95 3.17
CA ALA A 19 47.14 -2.80 2.83
C ALA A 19 46.64 -2.34 1.45
N PRO A 20 46.37 -3.26 0.51
CA PRO A 20 45.68 -2.87 -0.71
C PRO A 20 44.34 -2.30 -0.26
N GLN A 21 44.18 -0.97 -0.36
CA GLN A 21 42.87 -0.35 -0.32
C GLN A 21 42.14 -0.95 -1.51
N THR A 22 41.31 -1.95 -1.22
CA THR A 22 40.29 -2.37 -2.16
C THR A 22 39.39 -1.15 -2.22
N ASP A 23 39.58 -0.38 -3.29
CA ASP A 23 38.71 0.70 -3.71
C ASP A 23 37.37 0.04 -4.07
N LEU A 24 36.63 -0.36 -3.02
CA LEU A 24 35.23 -0.68 -3.12
C LEU A 24 34.59 0.67 -3.39
N ALA A 25 34.56 1.04 -4.67
CA ALA A 25 33.73 2.11 -5.16
C ALA A 25 32.37 1.93 -4.48
N ASP A 26 32.00 2.92 -3.66
CA ASP A 26 30.72 2.89 -2.97
C ASP A 26 29.65 2.75 -4.06
N PRO A 27 28.90 1.63 -4.11
CA PRO A 27 27.92 1.38 -5.18
C PRO A 27 26.77 2.40 -5.16
N PHE A 28 26.73 3.28 -4.15
CA PHE A 28 25.80 4.39 -4.02
C PHE A 28 26.44 5.77 -4.28
N ALA A 29 27.74 5.86 -4.60
CA ALA A 29 28.41 7.14 -4.87
C ALA A 29 27.83 7.89 -6.08
N ASP A 30 27.32 7.13 -7.07
CA ASP A 30 26.67 7.68 -8.27
C ASP A 30 25.14 7.82 -8.09
N PHE A 31 24.60 7.45 -6.93
CA PHE A 31 23.18 7.61 -6.65
C PHE A 31 22.93 9.04 -6.19
N GLU A 32 22.88 9.96 -7.15
CA GLU A 32 22.25 11.25 -6.92
C GLU A 32 20.78 10.99 -6.58
N ALA A 33 20.48 11.04 -5.28
CA ALA A 33 19.11 10.96 -4.79
C ALA A 33 18.36 12.16 -5.36
N GLN A 34 17.66 11.95 -6.47
CA GLN A 34 16.73 12.95 -6.99
C GLN A 34 15.74 13.24 -5.86
N PRO A 35 15.49 14.52 -5.55
CA PRO A 35 14.47 14.85 -4.56
C PRO A 35 13.16 14.23 -5.03
N ILE A 36 12.66 13.25 -4.28
CA ILE A 36 11.31 12.73 -4.50
C ILE A 36 10.41 13.92 -4.22
N GLU A 37 9.79 14.46 -5.28
CA GLU A 37 8.77 15.49 -5.11
C GLU A 37 7.74 14.94 -4.12
N ALA A 38 7.47 15.71 -3.07
CA ALA A 38 6.53 15.34 -2.01
C ALA A 38 5.21 14.79 -2.58
N ASP A 39 4.81 15.31 -3.73
CA ASP A 39 3.63 14.98 -4.51
C ASP A 39 3.63 13.54 -5.04
N ALA A 40 4.79 12.96 -5.37
CA ALA A 40 4.87 11.59 -5.90
C ALA A 40 4.49 10.53 -4.86
N VAL A 41 4.81 10.77 -3.58
CA VAL A 41 4.42 9.88 -2.48
C VAL A 41 2.93 10.01 -2.20
N ASP A 42 2.41 11.24 -2.19
CA ASP A 42 0.98 11.48 -1.97
C ASP A 42 0.15 10.85 -3.09
N GLN A 43 0.57 11.00 -4.35
CA GLN A 43 -0.05 10.33 -5.49
C GLN A 43 -0.05 8.82 -5.34
N ALA A 44 1.06 8.21 -4.93
CA ALA A 44 1.12 6.77 -4.72
C ALA A 44 0.17 6.31 -3.60
N LEU A 45 0.06 7.07 -2.51
CA LEU A 45 -0.89 6.78 -1.43
C LEU A 45 -2.35 6.90 -1.90
N ASP A 46 -2.65 7.90 -2.72
CA ASP A 46 -3.99 8.10 -3.30
C ASP A 46 -4.37 6.96 -4.25
N GLU A 47 -3.45 6.49 -5.09
CA GLU A 47 -3.67 5.34 -5.97
C GLU A 47 -3.96 4.06 -5.18
N ILE A 48 -3.20 3.80 -4.11
CA ILE A 48 -3.42 2.62 -3.25
C ILE A 48 -4.74 2.74 -2.49
N GLU A 49 -5.07 3.93 -1.98
CA GLU A 49 -6.34 4.21 -1.32
C GLU A 49 -7.52 3.93 -2.26
N GLN A 50 -7.48 4.46 -3.49
CA GLN A 50 -8.51 4.19 -4.50
C GLN A 50 -8.66 2.70 -4.80
N GLY A 51 -7.54 1.97 -4.89
CA GLY A 51 -7.54 0.51 -5.02
C GLY A 51 -8.26 -0.19 -3.88
N ALA A 52 -7.96 0.18 -2.63
CA ALA A 52 -8.63 -0.37 -1.45
C ALA A 52 -10.13 -0.01 -1.40
N LEU A 53 -10.49 1.23 -1.74
CA LEU A 53 -11.88 1.68 -1.80
C LEU A 53 -12.69 0.98 -2.89
N SER A 54 -12.06 0.57 -3.99
CA SER A 54 -12.72 -0.24 -5.02
C SER A 54 -13.14 -1.62 -4.50
N ILE A 55 -12.36 -2.21 -3.58
CA ILE A 55 -12.69 -3.47 -2.92
C ILE A 55 -13.88 -3.27 -1.97
N TYR A 56 -13.91 -2.15 -1.24
CA TYR A 56 -15.05 -1.78 -0.40
C TYR A 56 -16.32 -1.60 -1.22
N ALA A 57 -16.27 -0.86 -2.33
CA ALA A 57 -17.40 -0.68 -3.23
C ALA A 57 -17.92 -2.02 -3.77
N ALA A 58 -17.02 -2.92 -4.19
CA ALA A 58 -17.37 -4.27 -4.65
C ALA A 58 -17.94 -5.18 -3.53
N ALA A 59 -17.73 -4.83 -2.26
CA ALA A 59 -18.30 -5.50 -1.11
C ALA A 59 -19.57 -4.81 -0.57
N GLY A 60 -20.01 -3.71 -1.16
CA GLY A 60 -21.16 -2.93 -0.70
C GLY A 60 -20.88 -2.10 0.57
N LEU A 61 -19.61 -1.87 0.90
CA LEU A 61 -19.21 -1.00 1.99
C LEU A 61 -19.17 0.48 1.53
N PRO A 62 -19.37 1.43 2.46
CA PRO A 62 -19.17 2.85 2.18
C PRO A 62 -17.75 3.15 1.70
N THR A 63 -17.61 4.20 0.88
CA THR A 63 -16.32 4.65 0.33
C THR A 63 -15.96 6.09 0.71
N GLU A 64 -16.87 6.82 1.36
CA GLU A 64 -16.64 8.20 1.78
C GLU A 64 -15.78 8.25 3.05
N LEU A 65 -14.82 9.18 3.10
CA LEU A 65 -13.98 9.35 4.29
C LEU A 65 -14.79 9.92 5.46
N GLY A 66 -14.83 9.17 6.57
CA GLY A 66 -15.50 9.65 7.77
C GLY A 66 -15.77 8.56 8.80
N HIS A 67 -16.74 8.88 9.66
CA HIS A 67 -17.22 8.05 10.75
C HIS A 67 -18.61 7.54 10.43
N TYR A 68 -18.84 6.28 10.76
CA TYR A 68 -20.04 5.55 10.45
C TYR A 68 -20.64 4.91 11.69
N ARG A 69 -21.96 4.80 11.69
CA ARG A 69 -22.76 4.06 12.67
C ARG A 69 -23.44 2.89 11.97
N ARG A 70 -23.52 1.76 12.65
CA ARG A 70 -24.36 0.64 12.23
C ARG A 70 -25.42 0.40 13.28
N ASP A 71 -26.66 0.44 12.82
CA ASP A 71 -27.84 0.09 13.60
C ASP A 71 -27.94 -1.44 13.75
N PRO A 72 -28.34 -1.97 14.93
CA PRO A 72 -28.57 -3.40 15.12
C PRO A 72 -29.71 -4.00 14.27
N GLU A 73 -30.74 -3.22 13.91
CA GLU A 73 -31.92 -3.67 13.16
C GLU A 73 -31.68 -3.68 11.66
N ASP A 74 -31.28 -2.52 11.09
CA ASP A 74 -31.07 -2.37 9.64
C ASP A 74 -29.74 -2.99 9.18
N GLY A 75 -28.76 -3.06 10.08
CA GLY A 75 -27.44 -3.64 9.78
C GLY A 75 -26.65 -2.89 8.71
N LEU A 76 -27.04 -1.68 8.32
CA LEU A 76 -26.36 -0.85 7.33
C LEU A 76 -25.46 0.20 8.00
N TRP A 77 -24.33 0.50 7.36
CA TRP A 77 -23.45 1.58 7.78
C TRP A 77 -23.99 2.93 7.28
N VAL A 78 -24.21 3.86 8.20
CA VAL A 78 -24.71 5.21 7.93
C VAL A 78 -23.62 6.22 8.27
N PHE A 79 -23.36 7.14 7.35
CA PHE A 79 -22.40 8.24 7.57
C PHE A 79 -22.89 9.18 8.67
N ILE A 80 -22.01 9.53 9.60
CA ILE A 80 -22.30 10.44 10.71
C ILE A 80 -21.60 11.78 10.49
N ALA A 81 -20.28 11.74 10.28
CA ALA A 81 -19.44 12.93 10.19
C ALA A 81 -18.07 12.61 9.59
N ALA A 82 -17.49 13.56 8.86
CA ALA A 82 -16.13 13.43 8.31
C ALA A 82 -15.07 13.34 9.43
N ARG A 83 -15.27 14.10 10.52
CA ARG A 83 -14.39 14.09 11.70
C ARG A 83 -15.25 14.13 12.96
N LEU A 84 -14.82 13.41 14.00
CA LEU A 84 -15.42 13.46 15.32
C LEU A 84 -14.35 13.73 16.36
N SER A 85 -14.60 14.67 17.24
CA SER A 85 -13.80 14.89 18.44
C SER A 85 -13.91 13.70 19.41
N PRO A 86 -12.97 13.56 20.36
CA PRO A 86 -13.09 12.57 21.43
C PRO A 86 -14.41 12.69 22.21
N GLU A 87 -14.86 13.91 22.49
CA GLU A 87 -16.09 14.16 23.25
C GLU A 87 -17.35 13.76 22.47
N GLU A 88 -17.41 14.06 21.17
CA GLU A 88 -18.53 13.62 20.33
C GLU A 88 -18.58 12.09 20.17
N ARG A 89 -17.43 11.42 20.07
CA ARG A 89 -17.37 9.95 20.06
C ARG A 89 -17.84 9.34 21.37
N PHE A 90 -17.48 9.96 22.50
CA PHE A 90 -17.94 9.52 23.81
C PHE A 90 -19.46 9.68 23.93
N LYS A 91 -19.99 10.84 23.54
CA LYS A 91 -21.44 11.10 23.53
C LYS A 91 -22.20 10.11 22.65
N LEU A 92 -21.72 9.83 21.43
CA LEU A 92 -22.33 8.82 20.56
C LEU A 92 -22.37 7.43 21.19
N THR A 93 -21.37 7.08 22.00
CA THR A 93 -21.33 5.79 22.70
C THR A 93 -22.39 5.73 23.81
N LEU A 94 -22.68 6.86 24.45
CA LEU A 94 -23.76 6.96 25.44
C LEU A 94 -25.15 6.90 24.79
N ASP A 95 -25.33 7.60 23.66
CA ASP A 95 -26.61 7.67 22.94
C ASP A 95 -26.95 6.35 22.23
N HIS A 96 -25.95 5.55 21.87
CA HIS A 96 -26.09 4.30 21.12
C HIS A 96 -25.14 3.22 21.68
N PRO A 97 -25.51 2.57 22.79
CA PRO A 97 -24.61 1.69 23.51
C PRO A 97 -24.24 0.43 22.70
N PRO A 98 -22.96 0.00 22.68
CA PRO A 98 -22.55 -1.18 21.92
C PRO A 98 -23.15 -2.49 22.47
N GLU A 99 -23.52 -2.54 23.74
CA GLU A 99 -24.26 -3.64 24.37
C GLU A 99 -25.63 -3.87 23.75
N GLU A 100 -26.25 -2.83 23.18
CA GLU A 100 -27.53 -2.90 22.46
C GLU A 100 -27.33 -3.28 20.97
N GLY A 101 -26.10 -3.60 20.57
CA GLY A 101 -25.77 -4.04 19.21
C GLY A 101 -25.33 -2.93 18.26
N TRP A 102 -25.38 -1.66 18.68
CA TRP A 102 -24.84 -0.53 17.92
C TRP A 102 -23.35 -0.68 17.66
N ARG A 103 -22.90 -0.27 16.47
CA ARG A 103 -21.47 -0.25 16.14
C ARG A 103 -21.05 1.10 15.59
N PHE A 104 -19.83 1.47 15.93
CA PHE A 104 -19.17 2.67 15.43
C PHE A 104 -17.80 2.32 14.88
N ALA A 105 -17.47 2.94 13.76
CA ALA A 105 -16.18 2.74 13.10
C ALA A 105 -15.86 3.91 12.18
N ARG A 106 -14.57 4.16 11.96
CA ARG A 106 -14.11 4.99 10.85
C ARG A 106 -14.13 4.17 9.57
N LEU A 107 -14.09 4.83 8.41
CA LEU A 107 -14.02 4.15 7.10
C LEU A 107 -12.98 3.02 7.11
N GLN A 108 -11.75 3.32 7.53
CA GLN A 108 -10.64 2.36 7.56
C GLN A 108 -10.88 1.13 8.47
N ASP A 109 -11.80 1.22 9.43
CA ASP A 109 -12.05 0.17 10.41
C ASP A 109 -13.24 -0.74 10.02
N LEU A 110 -14.04 -0.36 9.02
CA LEU A 110 -15.26 -1.09 8.63
C LEU A 110 -14.97 -2.53 8.21
N GLY A 111 -13.96 -2.71 7.36
CA GLY A 111 -13.63 -4.02 6.81
C GLY A 111 -12.89 -4.95 7.77
N LEU A 112 -12.46 -4.50 8.95
CA LEU A 112 -11.67 -5.34 9.88
C LEU A 112 -12.46 -6.52 10.44
N ARG A 113 -13.78 -6.40 10.52
CA ARG A 113 -14.69 -7.44 11.04
C ARG A 113 -15.39 -8.21 9.93
N GLU A 114 -15.04 -7.97 8.68
CA GLU A 114 -15.67 -8.65 7.56
C GLU A 114 -15.20 -10.08 7.39
N THR A 115 -16.07 -10.90 6.81
CA THR A 115 -15.82 -12.32 6.55
C THR A 115 -14.87 -12.54 5.39
N ARG A 116 -14.94 -11.68 4.37
CA ARG A 116 -14.10 -11.76 3.18
C ARG A 116 -12.68 -11.25 3.47
N GLU A 117 -11.68 -12.02 3.06
CA GLU A 117 -10.27 -11.72 3.32
C GLU A 117 -9.76 -10.49 2.57
N ASP A 118 -10.19 -10.32 1.32
CA ASP A 118 -9.86 -9.15 0.50
C ASP A 118 -10.31 -7.84 1.16
N VAL A 119 -11.50 -7.82 1.76
CA VAL A 119 -12.04 -6.66 2.49
C VAL A 119 -11.25 -6.37 3.78
N ARG A 120 -10.84 -7.40 4.53
CA ARG A 120 -9.97 -7.22 5.70
C ARG A 120 -8.60 -6.66 5.31
N ASN A 121 -8.03 -7.15 4.21
CA ASN A 121 -6.75 -6.66 3.69
C ASN A 121 -6.87 -5.20 3.22
N ALA A 122 -7.97 -4.84 2.53
CA ALA A 122 -8.25 -3.45 2.18
C ALA A 122 -8.36 -2.54 3.41
N ALA A 123 -9.04 -3.00 4.48
CA ALA A 123 -9.13 -2.26 5.74
C ALA A 123 -7.77 -2.03 6.41
N ARG A 124 -6.90 -3.04 6.37
CA ARG A 124 -5.53 -2.94 6.85
C ARG A 124 -4.74 -1.88 6.06
N LEU A 125 -4.81 -1.92 4.73
CA LEU A 125 -4.15 -0.94 3.86
C LEU A 125 -4.62 0.49 4.15
N LEU A 126 -5.93 0.72 4.30
CA LEU A 126 -6.47 2.04 4.64
C LEU A 126 -5.96 2.55 5.99
N ASN A 127 -5.81 1.67 6.99
CA ASN A 127 -5.24 2.03 8.29
C ASN A 127 -3.74 2.37 8.20
N GLU A 128 -2.97 1.62 7.41
CA GLU A 128 -1.55 1.88 7.17
C GLU A 128 -1.35 3.23 6.45
N ILE A 129 -2.14 3.53 5.41
CA ILE A 129 -2.13 4.82 4.71
C ILE A 129 -2.48 5.97 5.68
N ALA A 130 -3.53 5.81 6.49
CA ALA A 130 -3.92 6.82 7.47
C ALA A 130 -2.81 7.08 8.51
N THR A 131 -2.10 6.02 8.92
CA THR A 131 -0.97 6.11 9.86
C THR A 131 0.20 6.86 9.23
N LEU A 132 0.57 6.54 7.99
CA LEU A 132 1.64 7.23 7.26
C LEU A 132 1.31 8.71 7.03
N ARG A 133 0.09 9.04 6.61
CA ARG A 133 -0.36 10.43 6.42
C ARG A 133 -0.30 11.20 7.74
N ALA A 134 -0.72 10.61 8.86
CA ALA A 134 -0.63 11.25 10.17
C ALA A 134 0.84 11.45 10.62
N ALA A 135 1.69 10.45 10.41
CA ALA A 135 3.10 10.50 10.78
C ALA A 135 3.88 11.57 10.00
N ARG A 136 3.49 11.86 8.76
CA ARG A 136 4.12 12.87 7.91
C ARG A 136 3.99 14.29 8.46
N HIS A 137 2.93 14.56 9.21
CA HIS A 137 2.74 15.83 9.90
C HIS A 137 3.34 15.84 11.33
N GLY A 138 3.99 14.75 11.73
CA GLY A 138 4.58 14.58 13.05
C GLY A 138 5.98 13.96 13.00
N SER A 139 6.31 13.12 13.98
CA SER A 139 7.61 12.45 14.06
C SER A 139 7.59 11.11 13.32
N LEU A 140 8.49 10.94 12.35
CA LEU A 140 8.71 9.66 11.69
C LEU A 140 9.49 8.71 12.61
N THR A 141 9.03 7.46 12.72
CA THR A 141 9.64 6.41 13.54
C THR A 141 10.06 5.24 12.65
N ARG A 142 10.82 4.28 13.21
CA ARG A 142 11.19 3.04 12.52
C ARG A 142 9.95 2.28 12.02
N ASP A 143 8.88 2.27 12.79
CA ASP A 143 7.66 1.54 12.44
C ASP A 143 7.00 2.13 11.18
N HIS A 144 7.04 3.45 11.02
CA HIS A 144 6.55 4.11 9.80
C HIS A 144 7.36 3.70 8.55
N LEU A 145 8.67 3.47 8.68
CA LEU A 145 9.48 2.97 7.56
C LEU A 145 9.10 1.53 7.19
N LEU A 146 8.85 0.66 8.18
CA LEU A 146 8.40 -0.70 7.93
C LEU A 146 7.04 -0.71 7.23
N ILE A 147 6.09 0.10 7.70
CA ILE A 147 4.77 0.27 7.07
C ILE A 147 4.94 0.72 5.61
N ALA A 148 5.79 1.71 5.34
CA ALA A 148 6.02 2.18 3.97
C ALA A 148 6.62 1.09 3.06
N MET A 149 7.54 0.26 3.57
CA MET A 149 8.13 -0.85 2.82
C MET A 149 7.09 -1.94 2.50
N GLU A 150 6.27 -2.32 3.48
CA GLU A 150 5.19 -3.30 3.31
C GLU A 150 4.14 -2.79 2.31
N LEU A 151 3.75 -1.53 2.43
CA LEU A 151 2.80 -0.88 1.54
C LEU A 151 3.32 -0.83 0.09
N GLY A 152 4.60 -0.50 -0.09
CA GLY A 152 5.25 -0.55 -1.40
C GLY A 152 5.27 -1.97 -2.00
N GLY A 153 5.41 -3.01 -1.17
CA GLY A 153 5.28 -4.41 -1.59
C GLY A 153 3.86 -4.76 -2.03
N ALA A 154 2.86 -4.42 -1.21
CA ALA A 154 1.45 -4.67 -1.50
C ALA A 154 0.97 -3.96 -2.77
N TRP A 155 1.41 -2.71 -2.98
CA TRP A 155 1.08 -1.94 -4.18
C TRP A 155 1.58 -2.60 -5.47
N ARG A 156 2.83 -3.06 -5.50
CA ARG A 156 3.38 -3.76 -6.67
C ARG A 156 2.58 -5.02 -6.98
N ALA A 157 2.25 -5.82 -5.96
CA ALA A 157 1.43 -7.02 -6.12
C ALA A 157 0.04 -6.70 -6.68
N LEU A 158 -0.61 -5.62 -6.21
CA LEU A 158 -1.89 -5.16 -6.73
C LEU A 158 -1.80 -4.74 -8.19
N ARG A 159 -0.79 -3.92 -8.53
CA ARG A 159 -0.55 -3.43 -9.90
C ARG A 159 -0.30 -4.59 -10.86
N ASP A 160 0.50 -5.56 -10.46
CA ASP A 160 0.81 -6.74 -11.27
C ASP A 160 -0.45 -7.62 -11.49
N ALA A 161 -1.29 -7.78 -10.45
CA ALA A 161 -2.56 -8.50 -10.57
C ALA A 161 -3.57 -7.78 -11.50
N GLN A 162 -3.59 -6.45 -11.46
CA GLN A 162 -4.43 -5.64 -12.35
C GLN A 162 -3.97 -5.72 -13.80
N ALA A 163 -2.65 -5.63 -14.05
CA ALA A 163 -2.09 -5.82 -15.39
C ALA A 163 -2.45 -7.20 -15.98
N ILE A 164 -2.48 -8.26 -15.16
CA ILE A 164 -2.93 -9.59 -15.58
C ILE A 164 -4.43 -9.59 -15.91
N ARG A 165 -5.26 -8.93 -15.11
CA ARG A 165 -6.71 -8.81 -15.34
C ARG A 165 -6.99 -8.08 -16.67
N ASP A 166 -6.33 -6.96 -16.89
CA ASP A 166 -6.49 -6.14 -18.09
C ASP A 166 -5.99 -6.87 -19.35
N SER A 167 -4.91 -7.64 -19.22
CA SER A 167 -4.38 -8.50 -20.31
C SER A 167 -5.30 -9.68 -20.64
N ARG A 168 -5.98 -10.27 -19.65
CA ARG A 168 -6.92 -11.39 -19.87
C ARG A 168 -8.22 -10.98 -20.57
N LEU A 169 -8.54 -9.68 -20.62
CA LEU A 169 -9.71 -9.15 -21.31
C LEU A 169 -9.52 -8.99 -22.83
N SER A 170 -8.33 -9.28 -23.39
CA SER A 170 -8.09 -9.24 -24.85
C SER A 170 -8.24 -10.59 -25.56
N LEU A 171 -8.72 -11.64 -24.89
CA LEU A 171 -8.99 -12.93 -25.53
C LEU A 171 -10.44 -12.96 -26.04
N THR A 172 -10.72 -12.20 -27.09
CA THR A 172 -11.90 -12.44 -27.92
C THR A 172 -11.74 -13.82 -28.55
N PRO A 173 -12.58 -14.82 -28.25
CA PRO A 173 -12.49 -16.09 -28.97
C PRO A 173 -12.79 -15.80 -30.43
N ALA A 174 -11.83 -16.08 -31.31
CA ALA A 174 -12.04 -16.01 -32.74
C ALA A 174 -13.25 -16.91 -33.06
N VAL A 175 -14.33 -16.29 -33.55
CA VAL A 175 -15.48 -17.00 -34.10
C VAL A 175 -14.93 -17.82 -35.27
N THR A 176 -14.82 -19.14 -35.08
CA THR A 176 -14.48 -20.05 -36.16
C THR A 176 -15.61 -20.01 -37.19
N PRO A 177 -15.34 -19.62 -38.45
CA PRO A 177 -16.38 -19.66 -39.46
C PRO A 177 -16.78 -21.13 -39.68
N LYS A 178 -18.07 -21.42 -39.49
CA LYS A 178 -18.67 -22.72 -39.80
C LYS A 178 -18.36 -23.08 -41.25
N THR A 179 -17.46 -24.04 -41.44
CA THR A 179 -17.26 -24.73 -42.72
C THR A 179 -18.60 -25.33 -43.13
N LYS A 180 -19.21 -24.78 -44.20
CA LYS A 180 -20.39 -25.39 -44.83
C LYS A 180 -19.95 -26.75 -45.39
N GLN A 181 -20.21 -27.80 -44.64
CA GLN A 181 -20.30 -29.15 -45.18
C GLN A 181 -21.45 -29.17 -46.20
N THR A 182 -21.11 -29.10 -47.48
CA THR A 182 -22.01 -29.53 -48.56
C THR A 182 -22.15 -31.05 -48.47
N ARG A 183 -23.25 -31.48 -47.86
CA ARG A 183 -23.73 -32.86 -47.86
C ARG A 183 -24.47 -33.14 -49.17
N ASP A 184 -23.79 -33.90 -50.01
CA ASP A 184 -24.25 -35.00 -50.86
C ASP A 184 -25.72 -35.05 -51.33
N LYS A 185 -25.92 -35.16 -52.65
CA LYS A 185 -26.98 -35.99 -53.24
C LYS A 185 -26.46 -36.69 -54.50
N ARG A 186 -26.07 -37.95 -54.36
CA ARG A 186 -26.26 -38.99 -55.40
C ARG A 186 -27.76 -39.29 -55.56
N GLY A 187 -28.20 -39.48 -56.80
CA GLY A 187 -29.31 -40.38 -57.13
C GLY A 187 -30.24 -39.93 -58.26
N GLY A 188 -30.04 -40.48 -59.47
CA GLY A 188 -31.08 -41.21 -60.22
C GLY A 188 -31.92 -40.49 -61.29
N SER A 189 -32.08 -41.20 -62.42
CA SER A 189 -33.02 -41.07 -63.56
C SER A 189 -32.64 -40.03 -64.63
N ASP A 190 -32.58 -40.32 -65.94
CA ASP A 190 -32.95 -41.47 -66.79
C ASP A 190 -31.93 -41.61 -67.93
#